data_AF-A0A8J6LUZ3-F1
#
_entry.id   AF-A0A8J6LUZ3-F1
#
_cell.length_a   1.000
_cell.length_b   1.000
_cell.length_c   1.000
_cell.angle_alpha   90.00
_cell.angle_beta   90.00
_cell.angle_gamma   90.00
#
_symmetry.space_group_name_H-M   'P 1'
#
loop_
_entity.id
_entity.type
_entity.pdbx_description
1 polymer ?
#
loop_
_entity_poly.entity_id
_entity_poly.type
_entity_poly.pdbx_seq_one_letter_code
_entity_poly.pdbx_strand_id
1 'polypeptide(L)'
;MSIKLNKSRLLAGLLAVALCVGSLPPGLPAVSAAAAEDDSSSEFVGSFDLQEIFDYSHPEEDTAGVLGLLSDGNSWHAADVKSYWDHPQKPETRYYTGSGVSSKNLLSMNASWEIVAETEMKLHPSLTYLTTTMHLIPEKPPVTATDQQINQYFVVGLDGNRNQKTVSSWNFHSVNGVDKFDSYTNDDGLTASEMQTKQNITLAYDHDTKKLTWGLDNRHITVERKASIANTDKAWLSISGSIIWNKTSALPTDSTVDLAFKSARYTHYAPQFVSTKLLGTDGSEMSDEQKKQLKDGDIVTVQAIVKNTHPDAGQEVVYDHLTIVPQSDDKYKKYPTAGLDILTAAEGQQIVVDGKPLTEDIDVAADGIPFGCTAAGNTITYRVKINNPQNKAVTVGQVMSDDFFGSRQYSGTELVPEQPLIPYDPAAPEEEQLEPGKDYHYIRTPANENGWNNGDVKIEFCPGDFDRFGITDRQNTGDKVLLDETNKVQQYTDELSGKPVYLQAESSKENAVSVKKEDEIKIDKTAPGLAAASTDLTLTDSLSGV
;
A
#
# COMPACT_ATOMS: atom_id res chain seq x y z
N MET A 1 4.16 10.38 27.05
CA MET A 1 4.40 8.93 27.21
C MET A 1 5.04 8.47 25.90
N SER A 2 6.29 8.02 25.95
CA SER A 2 7.16 7.88 24.78
C SER A 2 6.78 6.66 23.95
N ILE A 3 6.37 6.88 22.69
CA ILE A 3 6.18 5.81 21.70
C ILE A 3 7.59 5.36 21.26
N LYS A 4 8.00 4.17 21.70
CA LYS A 4 9.23 3.53 21.21
C LYS A 4 8.96 3.01 19.80
N LEU A 5 9.60 3.61 18.79
CA LEU A 5 9.70 3.01 17.46
C LEU A 5 10.36 1.62 17.58
N ASN A 6 9.68 0.60 17.08
CA ASN A 6 10.07 -0.79 17.19
C ASN A 6 11.28 -1.11 16.30
N LYS A 7 12.42 -1.39 16.94
CA LYS A 7 13.61 -2.04 16.36
C LYS A 7 13.35 -3.46 15.82
N SER A 8 12.11 -3.96 15.93
CA SER A 8 11.67 -5.31 15.56
C SER A 8 11.63 -5.55 14.03
N ARG A 9 11.38 -4.51 13.22
CA ARG A 9 11.33 -4.65 11.75
C ARG A 9 12.68 -5.00 11.12
N LEU A 10 13.78 -4.46 11.66
CA LEU A 10 15.13 -4.74 11.15
C LEU A 10 15.61 -6.16 11.47
N LEU A 11 15.18 -6.72 12.61
CA LEU A 11 15.50 -8.09 13.01
C LEU A 11 14.70 -9.13 12.23
N ALA A 12 13.43 -8.84 11.91
CA ALA A 12 12.59 -9.71 11.08
C ALA A 12 13.14 -9.84 9.65
N GLY A 13 13.63 -8.74 9.06
CA GLY A 13 14.30 -8.77 7.76
C GLY A 13 15.61 -9.59 7.75
N LEU A 14 16.39 -9.56 8.83
CA LEU A 14 17.60 -10.37 8.97
C LEU A 14 17.30 -11.88 9.18
N LEU A 15 16.17 -12.22 9.81
CA LEU A 15 15.75 -13.61 9.98
C LEU A 15 15.21 -14.22 8.67
N ALA A 16 14.56 -13.40 7.82
CA ALA A 16 14.11 -13.81 6.48
C ALA A 16 15.28 -14.18 5.56
N VAL A 17 16.40 -13.45 5.64
CA VAL A 17 17.62 -13.81 4.90
C VAL A 17 18.25 -15.10 5.45
N ALA A 18 18.23 -15.33 6.77
CA ALA A 18 18.82 -16.54 7.36
C ALA A 18 18.00 -17.81 7.10
N LEU A 19 16.68 -17.72 6.99
CA LEU A 19 15.81 -18.86 6.64
C LEU A 19 15.82 -19.20 5.14
N CYS A 20 16.07 -18.23 4.26
CA CYS A 20 16.16 -18.45 2.80
C CYS A 20 17.53 -18.97 2.32
N VAL A 21 18.59 -18.90 3.13
CA VAL A 21 19.92 -19.45 2.76
C VAL A 21 19.99 -20.98 2.92
N GLY A 22 19.00 -21.59 3.58
CA GLY A 22 18.93 -23.05 3.76
C GLY A 22 18.56 -23.87 2.51
N SER A 23 18.18 -23.24 1.39
CA SER A 23 17.57 -23.92 0.24
C SER A 23 18.18 -23.62 -1.14
N LEU A 24 19.34 -22.96 -1.24
CA LEU A 24 20.00 -22.72 -2.53
C LEU A 24 21.06 -23.78 -2.87
N PRO A 25 21.08 -24.33 -4.10
CA PRO A 25 22.18 -25.17 -4.57
C PRO A 25 23.47 -24.34 -4.78
N PRO A 26 24.66 -24.93 -4.57
CA PRO A 26 25.91 -24.18 -4.60
C PRO A 26 26.36 -23.87 -6.03
N GLY A 27 26.51 -22.57 -6.32
CA GLY A 27 27.39 -22.08 -7.38
C GLY A 27 26.69 -21.24 -8.44
N LEU A 28 26.80 -19.92 -8.34
CA LEU A 28 26.96 -18.96 -9.46
C LEU A 28 27.50 -17.63 -8.86
N PRO A 29 28.41 -16.92 -9.56
CA PRO A 29 29.16 -15.81 -8.99
C PRO A 29 28.42 -14.47 -9.09
N ALA A 30 28.72 -13.58 -8.14
CA ALA A 30 28.25 -12.20 -8.09
C ALA A 30 28.78 -11.38 -9.27
N VAL A 31 27.90 -10.59 -9.90
CA VAL A 31 28.29 -9.54 -10.85
C VAL A 31 27.80 -8.20 -10.31
N SER A 32 28.76 -7.31 -10.05
CA SER A 32 28.57 -5.91 -9.70
C SER A 32 28.38 -5.06 -10.96
N ALA A 33 27.42 -4.13 -10.96
CA ALA A 33 27.54 -2.83 -11.63
C ALA A 33 26.41 -1.90 -11.16
N ALA A 34 26.78 -0.66 -10.82
CA ALA A 34 25.89 0.39 -10.34
C ALA A 34 24.84 0.80 -11.39
N ALA A 35 23.58 0.79 -10.99
CA ALA A 35 22.46 1.42 -11.67
C ALA A 35 21.57 2.04 -10.57
N ALA A 36 20.86 3.11 -10.92
CA ALA A 36 20.02 3.95 -10.05
C ALA A 36 19.32 3.17 -8.93
N GLU A 37 19.25 3.75 -7.73
CA GLU A 37 18.48 3.23 -6.60
C GLU A 37 16.99 3.12 -6.98
N ASP A 38 16.65 2.07 -7.72
CA ASP A 38 15.32 1.53 -7.82
C ASP A 38 15.04 0.87 -6.47
N ASP A 39 14.49 1.67 -5.55
CA ASP A 39 14.06 1.22 -4.23
C ASP A 39 12.71 0.48 -4.35
N SER A 40 12.57 -0.34 -5.40
CA SER A 40 11.65 -1.48 -5.48
C SER A 40 12.18 -2.60 -4.58
N SER A 41 12.47 -2.26 -3.31
CA SER A 41 12.83 -3.26 -2.32
C SER A 41 11.66 -4.25 -2.29
N SER A 42 11.94 -5.49 -2.68
CA SER A 42 11.03 -6.63 -2.54
C SER A 42 10.76 -6.83 -1.05
N GLU A 43 9.88 -5.99 -0.52
CA GLU A 43 9.34 -6.18 0.81
C GLU A 43 8.70 -7.56 0.81
N PHE A 44 9.07 -8.37 1.80
CA PHE A 44 8.44 -9.66 2.03
C PHE A 44 6.93 -9.50 1.94
N VAL A 45 6.29 -10.22 1.00
CA VAL A 45 4.84 -10.19 0.86
C VAL A 45 4.23 -11.30 1.72
N GLY A 46 3.73 -10.89 2.86
CA GLY A 46 3.17 -11.75 3.87
C GLY A 46 3.05 -11.02 5.20
N SER A 47 2.73 -11.74 6.25
CA SER A 47 2.73 -11.22 7.61
C SER A 47 3.38 -12.18 8.60
N PHE A 48 4.01 -11.60 9.62
CA PHE A 48 4.49 -12.27 10.83
C PHE A 48 3.71 -11.84 12.07
N ASP A 49 2.72 -10.96 11.92
CA ASP A 49 1.89 -10.43 13.00
C ASP A 49 0.45 -10.94 12.82
N LEU A 50 0.00 -11.77 13.76
CA LEU A 50 -1.33 -12.35 13.78
C LEU A 50 -2.41 -11.27 13.67
N GLN A 51 -2.20 -10.14 14.35
CA GLN A 51 -3.19 -9.08 14.47
C GLN A 51 -3.28 -8.22 13.20
N GLU A 52 -2.36 -8.35 12.25
CA GLU A 52 -2.49 -7.69 10.94
C GLU A 52 -3.56 -8.40 10.11
N ILE A 53 -3.59 -9.73 10.15
CA ILE A 53 -4.35 -10.56 9.20
C ILE A 53 -5.55 -11.30 9.81
N PHE A 54 -5.63 -11.44 11.13
CA PHE A 54 -6.75 -12.12 11.79
C PHE A 54 -7.44 -11.25 12.85
N ASP A 55 -8.74 -11.46 13.00
CA ASP A 55 -9.52 -11.04 14.17
C ASP A 55 -9.65 -12.20 15.15
N TYR A 56 -9.53 -11.87 16.44
CA TYR A 56 -9.75 -12.83 17.51
C TYR A 56 -11.24 -13.07 17.71
N SER A 57 -11.68 -14.31 17.50
CA SER A 57 -13.05 -14.73 17.75
C SER A 57 -13.14 -15.45 19.09
N HIS A 58 -13.84 -14.84 20.05
CA HIS A 58 -14.22 -15.51 21.29
C HIS A 58 -15.74 -15.73 21.32
N PRO A 59 -16.24 -16.92 21.72
CA PRO A 59 -17.67 -17.16 21.74
C PRO A 59 -18.46 -16.23 22.68
N GLU A 60 -17.96 -15.86 23.87
CA GLU A 60 -18.73 -15.03 24.85
C GLU A 60 -17.83 -14.20 25.81
N GLU A 61 -18.28 -13.01 26.25
CA GLU A 61 -17.50 -12.00 27.02
C GLU A 61 -17.12 -12.40 28.47
N ASP A 62 -17.80 -13.38 29.07
CA ASP A 62 -17.77 -13.63 30.53
C ASP A 62 -16.59 -14.50 31.03
N THR A 63 -15.70 -14.95 30.14
CA THR A 63 -14.55 -15.83 30.47
C THR A 63 -13.18 -15.29 30.03
N ALA A 64 -13.11 -14.00 29.71
CA ALA A 64 -11.93 -13.30 29.17
C ALA A 64 -10.63 -13.40 30.00
N GLY A 65 -10.66 -13.99 31.20
CA GLY A 65 -9.49 -14.19 32.06
C GLY A 65 -8.72 -15.50 31.84
N VAL A 66 -9.25 -16.46 31.07
CA VAL A 66 -8.63 -17.78 30.89
C VAL A 66 -8.23 -18.04 29.45
N LEU A 67 -9.09 -17.78 28.48
CA LEU A 67 -8.81 -17.91 27.04
C LEU A 67 -8.53 -16.52 26.44
N GLY A 68 -7.50 -16.40 25.61
CA GLY A 68 -7.14 -15.09 25.06
C GLY A 68 -5.79 -15.02 24.38
N LEU A 69 -5.57 -13.89 23.69
CA LEU A 69 -4.26 -13.49 23.20
C LEU A 69 -3.29 -13.37 24.38
N LEU A 70 -2.11 -13.94 24.21
CA LEU A 70 -1.00 -13.77 25.14
C LEU A 70 -0.34 -12.41 24.91
N SER A 71 0.48 -11.98 25.87
CA SER A 71 1.08 -10.64 25.86
C SER A 71 1.99 -10.36 24.66
N ASP A 72 2.40 -11.39 23.93
CA ASP A 72 3.22 -11.27 22.72
C ASP A 72 2.41 -10.96 21.45
N GLY A 73 1.06 -11.04 21.50
CA GLY A 73 0.15 -10.69 20.41
C GLY A 73 0.05 -11.74 19.28
N ASN A 74 1.03 -12.65 19.17
CA ASN A 74 1.07 -13.71 18.17
C ASN A 74 0.68 -15.09 18.71
N SER A 75 0.71 -15.25 20.03
CA SER A 75 0.31 -16.49 20.68
C SER A 75 -1.02 -16.33 21.38
N TRP A 76 -1.80 -17.40 21.49
CA TRP A 76 -3.04 -17.41 22.22
C TRP A 76 -3.27 -18.73 22.92
N HIS A 77 -3.85 -18.63 24.12
CA HIS A 77 -4.34 -19.77 24.86
C HIS A 77 -5.71 -20.16 24.31
N ALA A 78 -5.72 -21.18 23.44
CA ALA A 78 -6.88 -21.49 22.63
C ALA A 78 -7.95 -22.28 23.40
N ALA A 79 -7.55 -23.17 24.30
CA ALA A 79 -8.50 -23.98 25.04
C ALA A 79 -7.92 -24.52 26.35
N ASP A 80 -8.73 -24.55 27.41
CA ASP A 80 -8.47 -25.34 28.62
C ASP A 80 -9.74 -25.89 29.27
N VAL A 81 -9.53 -26.75 30.26
CA VAL A 81 -10.60 -27.42 31.00
C VAL A 81 -11.15 -26.62 32.18
N LYS A 82 -10.67 -25.40 32.43
CA LYS A 82 -11.16 -24.54 33.52
C LYS A 82 -12.41 -23.76 33.10
N SER A 83 -12.55 -23.48 31.81
CA SER A 83 -13.71 -22.81 31.23
C SER A 83 -14.28 -23.66 30.11
N TYR A 84 -15.53 -24.11 30.25
CA TYR A 84 -16.17 -25.01 29.28
C TYR A 84 -17.68 -24.85 29.24
N TRP A 85 -18.26 -25.27 28.13
CA TRP A 85 -19.68 -25.17 27.83
C TRP A 85 -20.24 -26.49 27.32
N ASP A 86 -21.56 -26.55 27.16
CA ASP A 86 -22.20 -27.65 26.48
C ASP A 86 -21.84 -27.62 24.97
N HIS A 87 -21.44 -28.77 24.42
CA HIS A 87 -21.02 -28.84 23.03
C HIS A 87 -22.17 -28.47 22.08
N PRO A 88 -21.97 -27.58 21.08
CA PRO A 88 -23.06 -27.02 20.28
C PRO A 88 -23.90 -28.07 19.55
N GLN A 89 -23.27 -29.12 19.01
CA GLN A 89 -23.99 -30.21 18.32
C GLN A 89 -24.38 -31.39 19.21
N LYS A 90 -23.83 -31.49 20.43
CA LYS A 90 -24.02 -32.65 21.33
C LYS A 90 -24.13 -32.21 22.80
N PRO A 91 -25.00 -31.23 23.11
CA PRO A 91 -25.00 -30.57 24.42
C PRO A 91 -25.32 -31.55 25.56
N GLU A 92 -26.17 -32.55 25.30
CA GLU A 92 -26.57 -33.55 26.31
C GLU A 92 -25.45 -34.50 26.74
N THR A 93 -24.40 -34.66 25.94
CA THR A 93 -23.41 -35.72 26.13
C THR A 93 -21.98 -35.23 26.26
N ARG A 94 -21.68 -33.99 25.84
CA ARG A 94 -20.31 -33.50 25.72
C ARG A 94 -20.15 -32.07 26.24
N TYR A 95 -19.00 -31.83 26.84
CA TYR A 95 -18.46 -30.51 27.10
C TYR A 95 -17.51 -30.10 25.97
N TYR A 96 -17.42 -28.79 25.73
CA TYR A 96 -16.57 -28.14 24.73
C TYR A 96 -15.88 -26.92 25.35
N THR A 97 -14.63 -26.69 24.94
CA THR A 97 -13.92 -25.43 25.15
C THR A 97 -13.02 -25.18 23.94
N GLY A 98 -12.84 -23.92 23.58
CA GLY A 98 -12.03 -23.55 22.43
C GLY A 98 -12.24 -22.12 21.98
N SER A 99 -11.22 -21.57 21.35
CA SER A 99 -11.20 -20.28 20.71
C SER A 99 -10.38 -20.34 19.42
N GLY A 100 -10.48 -19.30 18.62
CA GLY A 100 -9.76 -19.22 17.37
C GLY A 100 -9.69 -17.82 16.82
N VAL A 101 -8.99 -17.72 15.71
CA VAL A 101 -8.79 -16.51 14.94
C VAL A 101 -9.35 -16.73 13.54
N SER A 102 -9.94 -15.70 12.95
CA SER A 102 -10.50 -15.74 11.58
C SER A 102 -9.93 -14.58 10.78
N SER A 103 -9.58 -14.83 9.53
CA SER A 103 -8.89 -13.83 8.71
C SER A 103 -9.80 -12.61 8.55
N LYS A 104 -9.20 -11.41 8.52
CA LYS A 104 -9.94 -10.14 8.32
C LYS A 104 -10.38 -9.96 6.88
N ASN A 105 -9.62 -10.55 5.96
CA ASN A 105 -9.84 -10.51 4.53
C ASN A 105 -9.82 -11.93 3.94
N LEU A 106 -10.21 -12.00 2.67
CA LEU A 106 -10.27 -13.23 1.89
C LEU A 106 -8.93 -13.55 1.25
N LEU A 107 -8.49 -14.79 1.38
CA LEU A 107 -7.27 -15.33 0.78
C LEU A 107 -7.53 -15.75 -0.67
N SER A 108 -6.62 -15.44 -1.59
CA SER A 108 -6.73 -15.90 -2.99
C SER A 108 -6.54 -17.41 -3.08
N MET A 109 -7.51 -18.10 -3.69
CA MET A 109 -7.39 -19.49 -4.12
C MET A 109 -6.86 -19.63 -5.56
N ASN A 110 -6.53 -18.49 -6.17
CA ASN A 110 -5.87 -18.39 -7.47
C ASN A 110 -4.38 -18.05 -7.36
N ALA A 111 -3.79 -18.03 -6.16
CA ALA A 111 -2.35 -17.93 -5.96
C ALA A 111 -1.86 -18.98 -4.96
N SER A 112 -0.58 -19.35 -5.04
CA SER A 112 0.05 -20.28 -4.12
C SER A 112 0.44 -19.57 -2.83
N TRP A 113 0.16 -20.17 -1.69
CA TRP A 113 0.37 -19.57 -0.38
C TRP A 113 0.73 -20.59 0.70
N GLU A 114 1.29 -20.10 1.81
CA GLU A 114 1.69 -20.90 2.96
C GLU A 114 1.36 -20.15 4.25
N ILE A 115 0.76 -20.84 5.21
CA ILE A 115 0.57 -20.39 6.60
C ILE A 115 1.25 -21.39 7.53
N VAL A 116 2.02 -20.86 8.49
CA VAL A 116 2.71 -21.60 9.53
C VAL A 116 2.27 -21.07 10.88
N ALA A 117 1.83 -21.99 11.74
CA ALA A 117 1.64 -21.75 13.16
C ALA A 117 2.35 -22.84 13.95
N GLU A 118 2.42 -22.70 15.26
CA GLU A 118 2.92 -23.69 16.19
C GLU A 118 1.78 -24.09 17.12
N THR A 119 1.72 -25.37 17.47
CA THR A 119 0.77 -25.90 18.44
C THR A 119 1.51 -26.60 19.58
N GLU A 120 1.00 -26.44 20.79
CA GLU A 120 1.40 -27.20 21.97
C GLU A 120 0.13 -27.74 22.63
N MET A 121 0.07 -29.06 22.79
CA MET A 121 -1.09 -29.74 23.34
C MET A 121 -0.73 -30.51 24.59
N LYS A 122 -1.29 -30.10 25.73
CA LYS A 122 -1.12 -30.86 26.96
C LYS A 122 -2.26 -31.86 27.15
N LEU A 123 -1.91 -33.14 27.20
CA LEU A 123 -2.88 -34.23 27.23
C LEU A 123 -3.06 -34.84 28.63
N HIS A 124 -4.30 -34.87 29.13
CA HIS A 124 -4.67 -35.67 30.30
C HIS A 124 -5.20 -37.06 29.89
N PRO A 125 -4.88 -38.15 30.64
CA PRO A 125 -5.31 -39.52 30.29
C PRO A 125 -6.83 -39.77 30.22
N SER A 126 -7.66 -38.90 30.80
CA SER A 126 -9.14 -39.03 30.78
C SER A 126 -9.82 -38.33 29.59
N LEU A 127 -9.05 -37.65 28.73
CA LEU A 127 -9.60 -36.85 27.64
C LEU A 127 -10.17 -37.68 26.50
N THR A 128 -11.20 -37.12 25.85
CA THR A 128 -11.82 -37.71 24.66
C THR A 128 -11.33 -37.06 23.36
N TYR A 129 -11.05 -35.75 23.33
CA TYR A 129 -10.61 -35.06 22.11
C TYR A 129 -9.80 -33.80 22.41
N LEU A 130 -8.70 -33.62 21.69
CA LEU A 130 -7.87 -32.43 21.73
C LEU A 130 -7.42 -32.12 20.30
N THR A 131 -7.73 -30.93 19.79
CA THR A 131 -7.46 -30.60 18.39
C THR A 131 -6.95 -29.18 18.20
N THR A 132 -6.07 -29.03 17.21
CA THR A 132 -5.82 -27.78 16.51
C THR A 132 -6.34 -27.92 15.10
N THR A 133 -7.01 -26.88 14.62
CA THR A 133 -7.65 -26.89 13.33
C THR A 133 -7.30 -25.64 12.54
N MET A 134 -6.84 -25.80 11.31
CA MET A 134 -6.96 -24.72 10.31
C MET A 134 -8.08 -25.07 9.35
N HIS A 135 -8.90 -24.10 8.97
CA HIS A 135 -9.98 -24.36 8.03
C HIS A 135 -10.21 -23.23 7.05
N LEU A 136 -10.64 -23.63 5.85
CA LEU A 136 -10.98 -22.76 4.74
C LEU A 136 -12.50 -22.71 4.57
N ILE A 137 -13.04 -21.50 4.49
CA ILE A 137 -14.46 -21.24 4.26
C ILE A 137 -14.57 -20.46 2.94
N PRO A 138 -15.27 -20.97 1.91
CA PRO A 138 -15.41 -20.26 0.64
C PRO A 138 -16.15 -18.92 0.81
N GLU A 139 -15.75 -17.88 0.06
CA GLU A 139 -16.39 -16.55 0.09
C GLU A 139 -17.91 -16.65 -0.16
N LYS A 140 -18.30 -17.44 -1.15
CA LYS A 140 -19.69 -17.70 -1.53
C LYS A 140 -19.98 -19.16 -1.28
N PRO A 141 -20.72 -19.53 -0.21
CA PRO A 141 -21.21 -20.89 -0.08
C PRO A 141 -22.11 -21.20 -1.30
N PRO A 142 -22.04 -22.40 -1.89
CA PRO A 142 -22.87 -22.71 -3.04
C PRO A 142 -24.35 -22.65 -2.64
N VAL A 143 -25.05 -21.62 -3.13
CA VAL A 143 -26.49 -21.44 -2.94
C VAL A 143 -27.19 -22.39 -3.92
N THR A 144 -27.30 -23.65 -3.55
CA THR A 144 -28.27 -24.57 -4.16
C THR A 144 -29.44 -24.78 -3.20
N ALA A 145 -30.60 -25.23 -3.69
CA ALA A 145 -31.85 -25.37 -2.93
C ALA A 145 -31.78 -26.33 -1.71
N THR A 146 -30.63 -26.93 -1.45
CA THR A 146 -30.27 -27.64 -0.23
C THR A 146 -29.01 -26.96 0.31
N ASP A 147 -29.10 -26.21 1.41
CA ASP A 147 -27.98 -25.49 2.04
C ASP A 147 -26.74 -26.37 2.14
N GLN A 148 -25.72 -26.14 1.31
CA GLN A 148 -24.45 -26.86 1.32
C GLN A 148 -23.31 -25.87 1.57
N GLN A 149 -23.14 -25.41 2.80
CA GLN A 149 -21.86 -24.83 3.19
C GLN A 149 -20.90 -25.99 3.43
N ILE A 150 -19.86 -26.10 2.60
CA ILE A 150 -18.83 -27.12 2.76
C ILE A 150 -17.51 -26.44 3.16
N ASN A 151 -17.09 -26.68 4.39
CA ASN A 151 -15.82 -26.22 4.94
C ASN A 151 -14.80 -27.35 4.88
N GLN A 152 -13.55 -27.03 4.56
CA GLN A 152 -12.46 -28.00 4.61
C GLN A 152 -11.61 -27.72 5.84
N TYR A 153 -11.56 -28.69 6.73
CA TYR A 153 -10.83 -28.63 7.98
C TYR A 153 -9.56 -29.47 7.88
N PHE A 154 -8.49 -28.94 8.44
CA PHE A 154 -7.23 -29.62 8.62
C PHE A 154 -6.97 -29.70 10.11
N VAL A 155 -6.96 -30.92 10.62
CA VAL A 155 -6.99 -31.21 12.03
C VAL A 155 -5.72 -31.96 12.41
N VAL A 156 -4.98 -31.41 13.36
CA VAL A 156 -4.00 -32.15 14.16
C VAL A 156 -4.66 -32.41 15.50
N GLY A 157 -4.70 -33.66 15.94
CA GLY A 157 -5.34 -33.95 17.20
C GLY A 157 -5.40 -35.40 17.62
N LEU A 158 -5.86 -35.59 18.86
CA LEU A 158 -6.22 -36.86 19.43
C LEU A 158 -7.74 -37.05 19.31
N ASP A 159 -8.17 -38.16 18.69
CA ASP A 159 -9.52 -38.71 18.80
C ASP A 159 -9.50 -39.90 19.76
N GLY A 160 -9.84 -39.65 21.01
CA GLY A 160 -9.91 -40.63 22.09
C GLY A 160 -11.04 -41.65 21.95
N ASN A 161 -12.09 -41.38 21.17
CA ASN A 161 -13.10 -42.42 20.87
C ASN A 161 -12.58 -43.44 19.86
N ARG A 162 -11.59 -43.07 19.05
CA ARG A 162 -10.91 -43.98 18.11
C ARG A 162 -9.54 -44.45 18.61
N ASN A 163 -9.07 -43.95 19.75
CA ASN A 163 -7.71 -44.16 20.26
C ASN A 163 -6.64 -43.82 19.20
N GLN A 164 -6.88 -42.75 18.43
CA GLN A 164 -6.08 -42.36 17.27
C GLN A 164 -5.47 -40.97 17.49
N LYS A 165 -4.17 -40.84 17.20
CA LYS A 165 -3.45 -39.56 17.12
C LYS A 165 -3.11 -39.34 15.66
N THR A 166 -3.69 -38.30 15.07
CA THR A 166 -3.70 -38.17 13.62
C THR A 166 -3.42 -36.75 13.19
N VAL A 167 -2.73 -36.66 12.06
CA VAL A 167 -2.93 -35.56 11.14
C VAL A 167 -4.08 -35.97 10.24
N SER A 168 -5.06 -35.09 10.00
CA SER A 168 -6.23 -35.44 9.19
C SER A 168 -6.81 -34.26 8.44
N SER A 169 -7.38 -34.52 7.25
CA SER A 169 -8.24 -33.57 6.53
C SER A 169 -9.68 -34.07 6.59
N TRP A 170 -10.58 -33.21 7.06
CA TRP A 170 -12.01 -33.46 7.18
C TRP A 170 -12.78 -32.52 6.26
N ASN A 171 -13.84 -33.03 5.67
CA ASN A 171 -14.81 -32.20 4.95
C ASN A 171 -16.11 -32.21 5.73
N PHE A 172 -16.58 -31.01 6.05
CA PHE A 172 -17.84 -30.80 6.72
C PHE A 172 -18.80 -30.20 5.74
N HIS A 173 -20.01 -30.74 5.65
CA HIS A 173 -21.09 -30.09 4.94
C HIS A 173 -22.32 -30.01 5.84
N SER A 174 -23.02 -28.89 5.83
CA SER A 174 -24.42 -28.91 6.28
C SER A 174 -25.28 -29.33 5.09
N VAL A 175 -26.31 -30.14 5.32
CA VAL A 175 -27.33 -30.45 4.32
C VAL A 175 -28.68 -30.40 5.03
N ASN A 176 -29.54 -29.44 4.67
CA ASN A 176 -30.84 -29.22 5.32
C ASN A 176 -30.72 -29.00 6.85
N GLY A 177 -29.68 -28.27 7.28
CA GLY A 177 -29.39 -28.06 8.70
C GLY A 177 -28.85 -29.29 9.44
N VAL A 178 -28.53 -30.38 8.73
CA VAL A 178 -27.86 -31.55 9.30
C VAL A 178 -26.41 -31.56 8.89
N ASP A 179 -25.55 -31.41 9.88
CA ASP A 179 -24.10 -31.47 9.71
C ASP A 179 -23.62 -32.90 9.49
N LYS A 180 -22.81 -33.09 8.45
CA LYS A 180 -22.27 -34.38 8.04
C LYS A 180 -20.78 -34.27 7.71
N PHE A 181 -20.07 -35.37 7.92
CA PHE A 181 -18.64 -35.50 7.59
C PHE A 181 -18.49 -36.50 6.44
N ASP A 182 -17.97 -36.04 5.31
CA ASP A 182 -18.00 -36.80 4.06
C ASP A 182 -16.74 -37.63 3.79
N SER A 183 -15.57 -37.14 4.22
CA SER A 183 -14.30 -37.82 3.93
C SER A 183 -13.21 -37.47 4.94
N TYR A 184 -12.40 -38.48 5.23
CA TYR A 184 -11.22 -38.42 6.09
C TYR A 184 -10.02 -38.88 5.28
N THR A 185 -8.99 -38.06 5.20
CA THR A 185 -7.65 -38.52 4.86
C THR A 185 -6.80 -38.37 6.10
N ASN A 186 -6.29 -39.48 6.63
CA ASN A 186 -5.53 -39.51 7.86
C ASN A 186 -4.11 -40.01 7.61
N ASP A 187 -3.15 -39.39 8.29
CA ASP A 187 -1.86 -39.99 8.59
C ASP A 187 -1.92 -40.42 10.06
N ASP A 188 -2.08 -41.73 10.27
CA ASP A 188 -2.14 -42.35 11.57
C ASP A 188 -0.72 -42.66 12.08
N GLY A 189 -0.54 -42.71 13.40
CA GLY A 189 0.73 -43.14 14.00
C GLY A 189 1.59 -41.98 14.53
N LEU A 190 0.96 -40.86 14.87
CA LEU A 190 1.56 -39.91 15.80
C LEU A 190 1.65 -40.54 17.20
N THR A 191 2.72 -40.24 17.92
CA THR A 191 2.92 -40.64 19.32
C THR A 191 2.35 -39.59 20.27
N ALA A 192 2.12 -39.97 21.53
CA ALA A 192 1.70 -38.99 22.54
C ALA A 192 2.78 -37.94 22.81
N SER A 193 4.05 -38.30 22.61
CA SER A 193 5.19 -37.42 22.86
C SER A 193 5.29 -36.34 21.78
N GLU A 194 5.09 -36.68 20.51
CA GLU A 194 5.08 -35.70 19.41
C GLU A 194 4.01 -34.63 19.66
N MET A 195 2.80 -35.05 20.01
CA MET A 195 1.67 -34.15 20.30
C MET A 195 1.90 -33.25 21.53
N GLN A 196 2.71 -33.66 22.49
CA GLN A 196 2.96 -32.92 23.74
C GLN A 196 4.18 -31.98 23.66
N THR A 197 4.86 -31.95 22.52
CA THR A 197 5.91 -30.98 22.23
C THR A 197 5.38 -29.87 21.35
N LYS A 198 6.06 -28.72 21.35
CA LYS A 198 5.80 -27.67 20.37
C LYS A 198 6.13 -28.17 18.98
N GLN A 199 5.16 -28.09 18.08
CA GLN A 199 5.30 -28.53 16.70
C GLN A 199 4.75 -27.49 15.75
N ASN A 200 5.41 -27.33 14.60
CA ASN A 200 4.91 -26.46 13.56
C ASN A 200 3.78 -27.16 12.81
N ILE A 201 2.68 -26.45 12.63
CA ILE A 201 1.61 -26.81 11.72
C ILE A 201 1.66 -25.91 10.50
N THR A 202 1.64 -26.53 9.33
CA THR A 202 1.69 -25.82 8.05
C THR A 202 0.44 -26.12 7.25
N LEU A 203 -0.22 -25.09 6.73
CA LEU A 203 -1.19 -25.19 5.65
C LEU A 203 -0.63 -24.48 4.43
N ALA A 204 -0.47 -25.19 3.33
CA ALA A 204 -0.01 -24.64 2.07
C ALA A 204 -0.96 -25.01 0.94
N TYR A 205 -1.11 -24.11 -0.02
CA TYR A 205 -1.83 -24.33 -1.25
C TYR A 205 -0.93 -24.08 -2.44
N ASP A 206 -0.96 -25.02 -3.38
CA ASP A 206 -0.22 -24.96 -4.63
C ASP A 206 -1.23 -24.74 -5.77
N HIS A 207 -1.10 -23.59 -6.44
CA HIS A 207 -1.98 -23.20 -7.53
C HIS A 207 -1.87 -24.16 -8.72
N ASP A 208 -0.68 -24.60 -9.11
CA ASP A 208 -0.50 -25.39 -10.34
C ASP A 208 -1.11 -26.79 -10.21
N THR A 209 -0.87 -27.43 -9.07
CA THR A 209 -1.36 -28.77 -8.76
C THR A 209 -2.77 -28.78 -8.17
N LYS A 210 -3.28 -27.61 -7.75
CA LYS A 210 -4.58 -27.42 -7.06
C LYS A 210 -4.70 -28.25 -5.77
N LYS A 211 -3.59 -28.47 -5.08
CA LYS A 211 -3.51 -29.30 -3.88
C LYS A 211 -3.29 -28.46 -2.62
N LEU A 212 -3.94 -28.89 -1.55
CA LEU A 212 -3.71 -28.40 -0.20
C LEU A 212 -2.80 -29.40 0.51
N THR A 213 -1.68 -28.90 1.01
CA THR A 213 -0.75 -29.67 1.83
C THR A 213 -0.86 -29.16 3.25
N TRP A 214 -1.20 -30.07 4.15
CA TRP A 214 -1.23 -29.82 5.57
C TRP A 214 -0.18 -30.67 6.25
N GLY A 215 0.51 -30.15 7.25
CA GLY A 215 1.46 -30.96 7.99
C GLY A 215 1.72 -30.53 9.42
N LEU A 216 2.41 -31.45 10.10
CA LEU A 216 2.93 -31.32 11.45
C LEU A 216 4.42 -31.65 11.39
N ASP A 217 5.26 -30.63 11.52
CA ASP A 217 6.70 -30.67 11.23
C ASP A 217 6.98 -31.38 9.89
N ASN A 218 7.57 -32.58 9.92
CA ASN A 218 7.97 -33.34 8.73
C ASN A 218 6.89 -34.31 8.20
N ARG A 219 5.70 -34.35 8.81
CA ARG A 219 4.60 -35.24 8.40
C ARG A 219 3.54 -34.43 7.68
N HIS A 220 3.24 -34.80 6.43
CA HIS A 220 2.33 -34.06 5.59
C HIS A 220 1.26 -34.95 4.97
N ILE A 221 0.07 -34.39 4.84
CA ILE A 221 -1.03 -34.91 4.05
C ILE A 221 -1.29 -33.92 2.93
N THR A 222 -1.24 -34.41 1.70
CA THR A 222 -1.63 -33.63 0.53
C THR A 222 -2.96 -34.15 0.01
N VAL A 223 -3.93 -33.25 -0.09
CA VAL A 223 -5.27 -33.53 -0.62
C VAL A 223 -5.60 -32.60 -1.76
N GLU A 224 -6.40 -33.07 -2.71
CA GLU A 224 -7.02 -32.19 -3.70
C GLU A 224 -8.07 -31.29 -3.04
N ARG A 225 -8.26 -30.08 -3.58
CA ARG A 225 -9.43 -29.25 -3.21
C ARG A 225 -10.70 -30.03 -3.51
N LYS A 226 -11.59 -30.16 -2.53
CA LYS A 226 -12.92 -30.71 -2.78
C LYS A 226 -13.76 -29.73 -3.59
N ALA A 227 -14.74 -30.25 -4.34
CA ALA A 227 -15.54 -29.50 -5.32
C ALA A 227 -16.10 -28.15 -4.81
N SER A 228 -16.42 -28.05 -3.53
CA SER A 228 -16.92 -26.82 -2.90
C SER A 228 -15.90 -25.69 -2.74
N ILE A 229 -14.63 -26.02 -2.48
CA ILE A 229 -13.53 -25.04 -2.44
C ILE A 229 -12.84 -24.94 -3.80
N ALA A 230 -12.91 -26.00 -4.62
CA ALA A 230 -12.35 -26.01 -5.96
C ALA A 230 -13.01 -24.97 -6.89
N ASN A 231 -14.26 -24.60 -6.61
CA ASN A 231 -15.06 -23.68 -7.41
C ASN A 231 -15.07 -22.23 -6.87
N THR A 232 -14.22 -21.90 -5.89
CA THR A 232 -14.10 -20.53 -5.40
C THR A 232 -12.72 -19.96 -5.68
N ASP A 233 -12.70 -18.65 -5.94
CA ASP A 233 -11.49 -17.85 -6.18
C ASP A 233 -10.93 -17.26 -4.87
N LYS A 234 -11.74 -17.18 -3.82
CA LYS A 234 -11.44 -16.52 -2.55
C LYS A 234 -12.00 -17.31 -1.37
N ALA A 235 -11.26 -17.38 -0.26
CA ALA A 235 -11.70 -18.08 0.95
C ALA A 235 -11.26 -17.37 2.24
N TRP A 236 -12.09 -17.45 3.28
CA TRP A 236 -11.68 -17.13 4.65
C TRP A 236 -10.80 -18.24 5.20
N LEU A 237 -9.84 -17.85 6.02
CA LEU A 237 -8.95 -18.75 6.75
C LEU A 237 -9.20 -18.57 8.24
N SER A 238 -9.26 -19.67 8.98
CA SER A 238 -9.33 -19.62 10.44
C SER A 238 -8.40 -20.67 11.06
N ILE A 239 -7.84 -20.32 12.21
CA ILE A 239 -7.00 -21.19 13.05
C ILE A 239 -7.63 -21.27 14.43
N SER A 240 -7.90 -22.47 14.93
CA SER A 240 -8.55 -22.68 16.22
C SER A 240 -7.97 -23.86 17.00
N GLY A 241 -8.15 -23.82 18.31
CA GLY A 241 -7.84 -24.93 19.21
C GLY A 241 -9.07 -25.30 20.02
N SER A 242 -9.27 -26.59 20.30
CA SER A 242 -10.42 -27.04 21.08
C SER A 242 -10.15 -28.30 21.90
N ILE A 243 -10.89 -28.45 23.01
CA ILE A 243 -10.97 -29.66 23.82
C ILE A 243 -12.45 -30.09 23.90
N ILE A 244 -12.70 -31.38 23.67
CA ILE A 244 -14.04 -31.97 23.80
C ILE A 244 -13.95 -33.22 24.67
N TRP A 245 -14.85 -33.37 25.64
CA TRP A 245 -14.93 -34.57 26.47
C TRP A 245 -16.36 -34.93 26.85
N ASN A 246 -16.57 -36.21 27.17
CA ASN A 246 -17.89 -36.69 27.57
C ASN A 246 -18.23 -36.23 29.00
N LYS A 247 -19.50 -35.87 29.23
CA LYS A 247 -20.02 -35.52 30.57
C LYS A 247 -19.92 -36.67 31.58
N THR A 248 -19.82 -37.90 31.11
CA THR A 248 -19.65 -39.11 31.92
C THR A 248 -18.20 -39.37 32.33
N SER A 249 -17.23 -38.69 31.72
CA SER A 249 -15.80 -38.84 32.04
C SER A 249 -15.42 -37.97 33.24
N ALA A 250 -14.39 -38.38 33.98
CA ALA A 250 -13.78 -37.52 34.99
C ALA A 250 -13.24 -36.23 34.34
N LEU A 251 -13.53 -35.08 34.95
CA LEU A 251 -13.07 -33.78 34.49
C LEU A 251 -11.54 -33.83 34.34
N PRO A 252 -10.99 -33.60 33.13
CA PRO A 252 -9.55 -33.48 32.96
C PRO A 252 -9.07 -32.24 33.72
N THR A 253 -7.88 -32.28 34.30
CA THR A 253 -7.44 -31.23 35.26
C THR A 253 -6.39 -30.29 34.71
N ASP A 254 -5.68 -30.68 33.64
CA ASP A 254 -4.48 -29.97 33.20
C ASP A 254 -4.28 -29.94 31.69
N SER A 255 -5.35 -30.18 30.92
CA SER A 255 -5.28 -30.19 29.46
C SER A 255 -5.42 -28.81 28.85
N THR A 256 -4.57 -28.52 27.87
CA THR A 256 -4.52 -27.22 27.19
C THR A 256 -4.25 -27.39 25.70
N VAL A 257 -4.69 -26.39 24.92
CA VAL A 257 -4.23 -26.14 23.56
C VAL A 257 -3.70 -24.71 23.50
N ASP A 258 -2.42 -24.58 23.21
CA ASP A 258 -1.75 -23.30 23.01
C ASP A 258 -1.31 -23.18 21.56
N LEU A 259 -1.50 -22.01 20.97
CA LEU A 259 -1.20 -21.74 19.56
C LEU A 259 -0.34 -20.50 19.42
N ALA A 260 0.58 -20.52 18.45
CA ALA A 260 1.40 -19.36 18.12
C ALA A 260 1.52 -19.20 16.61
N PHE A 261 1.03 -18.08 16.08
CA PHE A 261 1.21 -17.72 14.68
C PHE A 261 2.69 -17.44 14.40
N LYS A 262 3.21 -17.99 13.29
CA LYS A 262 4.61 -17.77 12.89
C LYS A 262 4.70 -16.91 11.65
N SER A 263 3.99 -17.29 10.58
CA SER A 263 4.03 -16.55 9.33
C SER A 263 2.90 -16.95 8.40
N ALA A 264 2.52 -16.05 7.50
CA ALA A 264 1.72 -16.37 6.32
C ALA A 264 2.22 -15.55 5.13
N ARG A 265 2.22 -16.13 3.93
CA ARG A 265 2.75 -15.48 2.72
C ARG A 265 2.15 -16.05 1.44
N TYR A 266 2.13 -15.24 0.39
CA TYR A 266 2.10 -15.76 -0.98
C TYR A 266 3.50 -16.29 -1.34
N THR A 267 3.55 -17.43 -2.02
CA THR A 267 4.84 -18.09 -2.34
C THR A 267 5.41 -17.65 -3.67
N HIS A 268 4.58 -17.19 -4.61
CA HIS A 268 4.99 -16.75 -5.95
C HIS A 268 4.52 -15.31 -6.26
N TYR A 269 4.69 -14.37 -5.34
CA TYR A 269 4.21 -12.99 -5.53
C TYR A 269 5.31 -11.96 -5.24
N ALA A 270 5.63 -11.18 -6.27
CA ALA A 270 6.58 -10.07 -6.26
C ALA A 270 6.03 -8.94 -7.14
N PRO A 271 5.07 -8.15 -6.64
CA PRO A 271 4.36 -7.15 -7.43
C PRO A 271 5.30 -5.96 -7.72
N GLN A 272 5.27 -5.45 -8.95
CA GLN A 272 6.03 -4.27 -9.35
C GLN A 272 5.20 -3.35 -10.26
N PHE A 273 5.42 -2.05 -10.10
CA PHE A 273 5.02 -1.06 -11.09
C PHE A 273 5.99 -1.11 -12.26
N VAL A 274 5.48 -1.39 -13.46
CA VAL A 274 6.29 -1.45 -14.69
C VAL A 274 6.38 -0.07 -15.33
N SER A 275 5.27 0.67 -15.38
CA SER A 275 5.25 2.04 -15.92
C SER A 275 3.98 2.77 -15.51
N THR A 276 4.07 4.09 -15.35
CA THR A 276 2.91 4.99 -15.25
C THR A 276 3.05 6.11 -16.27
N LYS A 277 1.98 6.44 -17.00
CA LYS A 277 2.00 7.44 -18.08
C LYS A 277 0.66 8.10 -18.32
N LEU A 278 0.67 9.18 -19.10
CA LEU A 278 -0.55 9.84 -19.60
C LEU A 278 -0.91 9.35 -21.00
N LEU A 279 -2.21 9.15 -21.23
CA LEU A 279 -2.76 8.79 -22.53
C LEU A 279 -3.50 9.96 -23.17
N GLY A 280 -3.32 10.12 -24.48
CA GLY A 280 -4.10 11.00 -25.35
C GLY A 280 -5.53 10.50 -25.56
N THR A 281 -6.33 11.30 -26.26
CA THR A 281 -7.74 10.99 -26.54
C THR A 281 -7.93 9.77 -27.45
N ASP A 282 -6.91 9.40 -28.22
CA ASP A 282 -6.86 8.20 -29.05
C ASP A 282 -6.38 6.95 -28.30
N GLY A 283 -6.04 7.09 -27.01
CA GLY A 283 -5.53 6.01 -26.16
C GLY A 283 -4.04 5.74 -26.31
N SER A 284 -3.32 6.49 -27.16
CA SER A 284 -1.86 6.41 -27.27
C SER A 284 -1.18 7.17 -26.13
N GLU A 285 0.09 6.87 -25.86
CA GLU A 285 0.89 7.62 -24.89
C GLU A 285 1.12 9.06 -25.38
N MET A 286 0.91 10.04 -24.49
CA MET A 286 1.17 11.44 -24.82
C MET A 286 2.67 11.68 -25.04
N SER A 287 3.01 12.35 -26.14
CA SER A 287 4.37 12.86 -26.38
C SER A 287 4.70 14.01 -25.42
N ASP A 288 5.97 14.35 -25.28
CA ASP A 288 6.40 15.45 -24.43
C ASP A 288 5.86 16.81 -24.92
N GLU A 289 5.71 17.00 -26.24
CA GLU A 289 5.06 18.17 -26.83
C GLU A 289 3.58 18.25 -26.45
N GLN A 290 2.87 17.11 -26.41
CA GLN A 290 1.48 17.09 -25.98
C GLN A 290 1.34 17.41 -24.49
N LYS A 291 2.24 16.87 -23.65
CA LYS A 291 2.28 17.17 -22.21
C LYS A 291 2.52 18.65 -21.92
N LYS A 292 3.40 19.30 -22.69
CA LYS A 292 3.68 20.76 -22.59
C LYS A 292 2.46 21.64 -22.85
N GLN A 293 1.47 21.14 -23.58
CA GLN A 293 0.27 21.87 -23.96
C GLN A 293 -0.88 21.73 -22.95
N LEU A 294 -0.73 20.83 -21.96
CA LEU A 294 -1.72 20.62 -20.91
C LEU A 294 -1.87 21.86 -20.03
N LYS A 295 -3.11 22.18 -19.69
CA LYS A 295 -3.50 23.35 -18.91
C LYS A 295 -4.21 22.92 -17.63
N ASP A 296 -4.23 23.84 -16.67
CA ASP A 296 -5.07 23.72 -15.49
C ASP A 296 -6.53 23.47 -15.88
N GLY A 297 -7.15 22.46 -15.28
CA GLY A 297 -8.51 22.02 -15.57
C GLY A 297 -8.65 20.95 -16.66
N ASP A 298 -7.59 20.64 -17.42
CA ASP A 298 -7.66 19.59 -18.44
C ASP A 298 -7.90 18.21 -17.82
N ILE A 299 -8.76 17.41 -18.43
CA ILE A 299 -8.99 16.02 -18.02
C ILE A 299 -8.14 15.09 -18.89
N VAL A 300 -7.31 14.29 -18.24
CA VAL A 300 -6.40 13.33 -18.86
C VAL A 300 -6.61 11.93 -18.30
N THR A 301 -6.12 10.92 -19.00
CA THR A 301 -6.17 9.53 -18.55
C THR A 301 -4.79 9.10 -18.12
N VAL A 302 -4.65 8.65 -16.87
CA VAL A 302 -3.45 7.98 -16.38
C VAL A 302 -3.56 6.50 -16.71
N GLN A 303 -2.47 5.90 -17.18
CA GLN A 303 -2.30 4.45 -17.32
C GLN A 303 -1.19 3.99 -16.40
N ALA A 304 -1.49 3.04 -15.53
CA ALA A 304 -0.51 2.28 -14.76
C ALA A 304 -0.44 0.85 -15.30
N ILE A 305 0.77 0.34 -15.48
CA ILE A 305 1.05 -1.06 -15.78
C ILE A 305 1.74 -1.66 -14.57
N VAL A 306 1.14 -2.70 -14.01
CA VAL A 306 1.63 -3.43 -12.84
C VAL A 306 1.79 -4.91 -13.19
N LYS A 307 2.67 -5.62 -12.50
CA LYS A 307 2.96 -7.03 -12.80
C LYS A 307 3.46 -7.78 -11.57
N ASN A 308 3.04 -9.04 -11.43
CA ASN A 308 3.73 -9.98 -10.57
C ASN A 308 4.99 -10.50 -11.29
N THR A 309 6.16 -10.11 -10.80
CA THR A 309 7.46 -10.42 -11.43
C THR A 309 8.10 -11.70 -10.92
N HIS A 310 7.44 -12.41 -10.01
CA HIS A 310 7.96 -13.68 -9.51
C HIS A 310 8.10 -14.69 -10.67
N PRO A 311 9.25 -15.36 -10.83
CA PRO A 311 9.52 -16.23 -11.98
C PRO A 311 8.52 -17.39 -12.09
N ASP A 312 8.07 -17.90 -10.95
CA ASP A 312 7.13 -19.04 -10.86
C ASP A 312 5.67 -18.61 -10.73
N ALA A 313 5.35 -17.32 -10.94
CA ALA A 313 3.97 -16.83 -10.81
C ALA A 313 3.00 -17.44 -11.84
N GLY A 314 3.48 -17.90 -13.00
CA GLY A 314 2.64 -18.63 -13.97
C GLY A 314 1.33 -17.93 -14.32
N GLN A 315 0.19 -18.58 -14.00
CA GLN A 315 -1.17 -18.06 -14.17
C GLN A 315 -1.81 -17.63 -12.84
N GLU A 316 -1.01 -17.47 -11.80
CA GLU A 316 -1.49 -17.06 -10.49
C GLU A 316 -2.06 -15.64 -10.52
N VAL A 317 -3.09 -15.44 -9.70
CA VAL A 317 -3.76 -14.17 -9.49
C VAL A 317 -3.78 -13.85 -8.01
N VAL A 318 -3.07 -12.80 -7.62
CA VAL A 318 -3.20 -12.19 -6.30
C VAL A 318 -4.09 -10.96 -6.45
N TYR A 319 -5.11 -10.84 -5.61
CA TYR A 319 -6.05 -9.73 -5.69
C TYR A 319 -5.52 -8.55 -4.89
N ASP A 320 -5.49 -7.40 -5.55
CA ASP A 320 -4.88 -6.17 -5.07
C ASP A 320 -5.81 -4.97 -5.31
N HIS A 321 -5.52 -3.88 -4.61
CA HIS A 321 -6.08 -2.56 -4.89
C HIS A 321 -4.97 -1.57 -5.25
N LEU A 322 -5.20 -0.74 -6.27
CA LEU A 322 -4.37 0.41 -6.61
C LEU A 322 -5.00 1.69 -6.06
N THR A 323 -4.31 2.40 -5.19
CA THR A 323 -4.71 3.73 -4.69
C THR A 323 -3.63 4.77 -4.99
N ILE A 324 -3.98 6.03 -4.74
CA ILE A 324 -3.01 7.12 -4.65
C ILE A 324 -2.37 7.10 -3.26
N VAL A 325 -1.08 7.40 -3.15
CA VAL A 325 -0.40 7.48 -1.85
C VAL A 325 -1.08 8.54 -0.97
N PRO A 326 -1.68 8.15 0.16
CA PRO A 326 -2.39 9.10 1.02
C PRO A 326 -1.42 10.11 1.64
N GLN A 327 -1.84 11.36 1.82
CA GLN A 327 -1.01 12.38 2.49
C GLN A 327 -0.62 12.02 3.93
N SER A 328 -1.41 11.15 4.58
CA SER A 328 -1.14 10.62 5.92
C SER A 328 -0.12 9.48 5.95
N ASP A 329 0.19 8.87 4.82
CA ASP A 329 1.18 7.80 4.69
C ASP A 329 2.59 8.40 4.76
N ASP A 330 3.50 7.75 5.50
CA ASP A 330 4.86 8.25 5.72
C ASP A 330 5.69 8.26 4.42
N LYS A 331 5.31 7.43 3.44
CA LYS A 331 5.92 7.40 2.10
C LYS A 331 5.45 8.54 1.19
N TYR A 332 4.43 9.32 1.57
CA TYR A 332 3.96 10.46 0.76
C TYR A 332 5.06 11.49 0.46
N LYS A 333 5.99 11.70 1.40
CA LYS A 333 7.12 12.61 1.18
C LYS A 333 8.06 12.14 0.07
N LYS A 334 8.15 10.83 -0.15
CA LYS A 334 8.99 10.21 -1.18
C LYS A 334 8.23 10.08 -2.50
N TYR A 335 6.94 9.76 -2.44
CA TYR A 335 6.08 9.57 -3.60
C TYR A 335 4.84 10.48 -3.54
N PRO A 336 5.00 11.79 -3.72
CA PRO A 336 3.89 12.73 -3.61
C PRO A 336 3.03 12.73 -4.88
N THR A 337 1.72 12.85 -4.69
CA THR A 337 0.80 13.29 -5.75
C THR A 337 0.63 14.80 -5.66
N ALA A 338 0.92 15.49 -6.75
CA ALA A 338 0.85 16.94 -6.87
C ALA A 338 0.39 17.34 -8.27
N GLY A 339 -0.42 18.39 -8.37
CA GLY A 339 -0.89 18.90 -9.66
C GLY A 339 -2.10 18.14 -10.23
N LEU A 340 -2.75 17.26 -9.44
CA LEU A 340 -3.83 16.38 -9.89
C LEU A 340 -5.00 16.36 -8.90
N ASP A 341 -6.21 16.38 -9.45
CA ASP A 341 -7.43 15.99 -8.75
C ASP A 341 -7.93 14.65 -9.30
N ILE A 342 -8.25 13.72 -8.41
CA ILE A 342 -8.95 12.48 -8.77
C ILE A 342 -10.42 12.80 -9.00
N LEU A 343 -10.95 12.39 -10.15
CA LEU A 343 -12.35 12.63 -10.50
C LEU A 343 -13.28 11.64 -9.77
N THR A 344 -14.43 12.14 -9.34
CA THR A 344 -15.58 11.33 -8.91
C THR A 344 -16.35 10.77 -10.13
N ALA A 345 -17.22 9.77 -9.92
CA ALA A 345 -18.10 9.29 -11.01
C ALA A 345 -18.97 10.41 -11.61
N ALA A 346 -19.46 11.33 -10.77
CA ALA A 346 -20.25 12.49 -11.21
C ALA A 346 -19.46 13.47 -12.10
N GLU A 347 -18.14 13.54 -11.94
CA GLU A 347 -17.23 14.36 -12.75
C GLU A 347 -16.75 13.66 -14.03
N GLY A 348 -17.27 12.46 -14.33
CA GLY A 348 -16.96 11.72 -15.54
C GLY A 348 -15.73 10.81 -15.42
N GLN A 349 -15.45 10.33 -14.20
CA GLN A 349 -14.45 9.29 -13.95
C GLN A 349 -14.73 8.05 -14.80
N GLN A 350 -13.65 7.48 -15.35
CA GLN A 350 -13.69 6.24 -16.13
C GLN A 350 -12.51 5.39 -15.72
N ILE A 351 -12.81 4.26 -15.08
CA ILE A 351 -11.81 3.30 -14.65
C ILE A 351 -11.91 2.06 -15.54
N VAL A 352 -10.78 1.61 -16.07
CA VAL A 352 -10.69 0.42 -16.91
C VAL A 352 -9.54 -0.45 -16.41
N VAL A 353 -9.81 -1.72 -16.18
CA VAL A 353 -8.80 -2.73 -15.80
C VAL A 353 -8.78 -3.80 -16.88
N ASP A 354 -7.62 -4.01 -17.51
CA ASP A 354 -7.40 -4.99 -18.58
C ASP A 354 -8.44 -4.89 -19.72
N GLY A 355 -8.74 -3.65 -20.11
CA GLY A 355 -9.70 -3.33 -21.16
C GLY A 355 -11.18 -3.46 -20.75
N LYS A 356 -11.47 -3.81 -19.49
CA LYS A 356 -12.83 -3.92 -18.96
C LYS A 356 -13.16 -2.71 -18.08
N PRO A 357 -14.21 -1.93 -18.40
CA PRO A 357 -14.61 -0.82 -17.56
C PRO A 357 -15.18 -1.35 -16.24
N LEU A 358 -14.81 -0.71 -15.14
CA LEU A 358 -15.48 -0.92 -13.85
C LEU A 358 -16.73 -0.05 -13.81
N THR A 359 -17.86 -0.66 -13.43
CA THR A 359 -19.18 0.00 -13.43
C THR A 359 -19.61 0.51 -12.06
N GLU A 360 -18.85 0.16 -11.02
CA GLU A 360 -19.09 0.60 -9.65
C GLU A 360 -18.51 2.01 -9.45
N ASP A 361 -19.15 2.79 -8.58
CA ASP A 361 -18.63 4.10 -8.17
C ASP A 361 -17.50 3.85 -7.17
N ILE A 362 -16.27 3.87 -7.67
CA ILE A 362 -15.05 3.55 -6.92
C ILE A 362 -14.37 4.85 -6.53
N ASP A 363 -14.19 5.06 -5.23
CA ASP A 363 -13.29 6.09 -4.74
C ASP A 363 -11.84 5.59 -4.85
N VAL A 364 -11.12 6.04 -5.89
CA VAL A 364 -9.72 5.64 -6.14
C VAL A 364 -8.81 6.04 -4.98
N ALA A 365 -9.14 7.09 -4.22
CA ALA A 365 -8.33 7.55 -3.10
C ALA A 365 -8.63 6.80 -1.79
N ALA A 366 -9.88 6.39 -1.58
CA ALA A 366 -10.31 5.68 -0.36
C ALA A 366 -10.35 4.15 -0.53
N ASP A 367 -11.14 3.66 -1.47
CA ASP A 367 -11.38 2.22 -1.70
C ASP A 367 -10.26 1.60 -2.55
N GLY A 368 -9.80 2.36 -3.55
CA GLY A 368 -8.81 1.90 -4.53
C GLY A 368 -9.43 1.10 -5.68
N ILE A 369 -8.67 0.99 -6.76
CA ILE A 369 -9.08 0.27 -7.96
C ILE A 369 -8.75 -1.22 -7.78
N PRO A 370 -9.74 -2.13 -7.70
CA PRO A 370 -9.49 -3.55 -7.55
C PRO A 370 -8.93 -4.14 -8.86
N PHE A 371 -7.94 -5.00 -8.76
CA PHE A 371 -7.41 -5.78 -9.87
C PHE A 371 -6.82 -7.11 -9.41
N GLY A 372 -6.62 -8.04 -10.34
CA GLY A 372 -5.93 -9.31 -10.08
C GLY A 372 -4.53 -9.26 -10.67
N CYS A 373 -3.51 -9.07 -9.83
CA CYS A 373 -2.11 -8.98 -10.24
C CYS A 373 -1.59 -10.31 -10.77
N THR A 374 -1.09 -10.30 -12.00
CA THR A 374 -0.62 -11.50 -12.71
C THR A 374 0.77 -11.34 -13.31
N ALA A 375 1.38 -12.45 -13.71
CA ALA A 375 2.66 -12.46 -14.43
C ALA A 375 2.58 -11.88 -15.85
N ALA A 376 1.39 -11.87 -16.47
CA ALA A 376 1.17 -11.25 -17.78
C ALA A 376 1.24 -9.72 -17.71
N GLY A 377 1.03 -9.15 -16.51
CA GLY A 377 0.88 -7.73 -16.29
C GLY A 377 -0.57 -7.30 -16.46
N ASN A 378 -0.94 -6.24 -15.75
CA ASN A 378 -2.27 -5.67 -15.73
C ASN A 378 -2.19 -4.20 -16.13
N THR A 379 -3.13 -3.77 -16.97
CA THR A 379 -3.24 -2.39 -17.41
C THR A 379 -4.42 -1.74 -16.72
N ILE A 380 -4.16 -0.71 -15.92
CA ILE A 380 -5.17 0.03 -15.18
C ILE A 380 -5.18 1.47 -15.71
N THR A 381 -6.34 1.96 -16.13
CA THR A 381 -6.50 3.37 -16.49
C THR A 381 -7.58 4.04 -15.65
N TYR A 382 -7.35 5.30 -15.33
CA TYR A 382 -8.30 6.16 -14.62
C TYR A 382 -8.11 7.62 -15.05
N ARG A 383 -9.18 8.42 -14.97
CA ARG A 383 -9.14 9.82 -15.33
C ARG A 383 -8.82 10.71 -14.14
N VAL A 384 -8.07 11.75 -14.41
CA VAL A 384 -7.69 12.79 -13.47
C VAL A 384 -7.86 14.14 -14.13
N LYS A 385 -8.05 15.18 -13.32
CA LYS A 385 -8.04 16.56 -13.77
C LYS A 385 -6.74 17.21 -13.35
N ILE A 386 -6.07 17.90 -14.27
CA ILE A 386 -4.90 18.71 -13.96
C ILE A 386 -5.34 19.85 -13.04
N ASN A 387 -4.72 19.95 -11.87
CA ASN A 387 -4.91 21.03 -10.91
C ASN A 387 -3.55 21.64 -10.61
N ASN A 388 -3.06 22.43 -11.56
CA ASN A 388 -1.70 22.96 -11.58
C ASN A 388 -1.69 24.44 -11.98
N PRO A 389 -2.32 25.33 -11.19
CA PRO A 389 -2.43 26.76 -11.54
C PRO A 389 -1.07 27.45 -11.63
N GLN A 390 0.00 26.85 -11.08
CA GLN A 390 1.35 27.41 -11.03
C GLN A 390 2.29 26.80 -12.05
N ASN A 391 1.82 25.87 -12.89
CA ASN A 391 2.62 25.18 -13.91
C ASN A 391 3.92 24.55 -13.36
N LYS A 392 3.83 23.96 -12.17
CA LYS A 392 4.91 23.13 -11.61
C LYS A 392 4.87 21.74 -12.23
N ALA A 393 5.81 20.87 -11.87
CA ALA A 393 5.75 19.48 -12.27
C ALA A 393 4.46 18.83 -11.71
N VAL A 394 3.81 18.02 -12.54
CA VAL A 394 2.65 17.20 -12.15
C VAL A 394 3.15 15.81 -11.86
N THR A 395 2.92 15.32 -10.64
CA THR A 395 3.40 14.01 -10.19
C THR A 395 2.26 13.18 -9.66
N VAL A 396 2.38 11.86 -9.80
CA VAL A 396 1.48 10.89 -9.19
C VAL A 396 2.28 9.92 -8.33
N GLY A 397 1.91 9.85 -7.05
CA GLY A 397 2.32 8.79 -6.14
C GLY A 397 1.24 7.72 -6.10
N GLN A 398 1.60 6.47 -6.36
CA GLN A 398 0.68 5.34 -6.35
C GLN A 398 1.15 4.28 -5.37
N VAL A 399 0.19 3.52 -4.83
CA VAL A 399 0.46 2.33 -4.02
C VAL A 399 -0.46 1.20 -4.45
N MET A 400 0.10 0.02 -4.61
CA MET A 400 -0.67 -1.22 -4.73
C MET A 400 -0.57 -1.99 -3.42
N SER A 401 -1.69 -2.54 -2.96
CA SER A 401 -1.79 -3.30 -1.73
C SER A 401 -2.53 -4.61 -1.98
N ASP A 402 -1.99 -5.73 -1.51
CA ASP A 402 -2.69 -7.02 -1.62
C ASP A 402 -3.85 -7.14 -0.62
N ASP A 403 -4.95 -7.76 -1.03
CA ASP A 403 -6.20 -7.83 -0.26
C ASP A 403 -6.04 -8.57 1.07
N PHE A 404 -5.15 -9.55 1.15
CA PHE A 404 -5.10 -10.46 2.30
C PHE A 404 -4.11 -10.00 3.38
N PHE A 405 -2.85 -9.77 2.99
CA PHE A 405 -1.78 -9.35 3.89
C PHE A 405 -1.68 -7.83 4.01
N GLY A 406 -2.22 -7.06 3.05
CA GLY A 406 -2.06 -5.61 3.00
C GLY A 406 -0.63 -5.18 2.69
N SER A 407 0.19 -6.05 2.11
CA SER A 407 1.57 -5.76 1.71
C SER A 407 1.55 -4.70 0.63
N ARG A 408 2.41 -3.69 0.77
CA ARG A 408 2.37 -2.50 -0.08
C ARG A 408 3.58 -2.42 -0.99
N GLN A 409 3.36 -1.86 -2.17
CA GLN A 409 4.42 -1.41 -3.06
C GLN A 409 4.07 -0.04 -3.59
N TYR A 410 5.07 0.83 -3.68
CA TYR A 410 4.90 2.24 -3.97
C TYR A 410 5.58 2.61 -5.29
N SER A 411 5.02 3.60 -5.98
CA SER A 411 5.64 4.22 -7.15
C SER A 411 5.41 5.73 -7.13
N GLY A 412 6.36 6.48 -7.66
CA GLY A 412 6.22 7.90 -7.93
C GLY A 412 6.60 8.17 -9.37
N THR A 413 5.81 8.96 -10.08
CA THR A 413 6.08 9.30 -11.48
C THR A 413 5.78 10.77 -11.73
N GLU A 414 6.71 11.46 -12.38
CA GLU A 414 6.45 12.76 -12.98
C GLU A 414 5.72 12.56 -14.31
N LEU A 415 4.47 13.00 -14.36
CA LEU A 415 3.60 12.86 -15.53
C LEU A 415 3.78 14.01 -16.51
N VAL A 416 3.97 15.22 -15.98
CA VAL A 416 4.20 16.44 -16.77
C VAL A 416 5.36 17.19 -16.13
N PRO A 417 6.50 17.36 -16.83
CA PRO A 417 7.62 18.14 -16.32
C PRO A 417 7.25 19.62 -16.28
N GLU A 418 7.79 20.36 -15.30
CA GLU A 418 7.67 21.82 -15.33
C GLU A 418 8.43 22.41 -16.52
N GLN A 419 7.87 23.49 -17.07
CA GLN A 419 8.59 24.32 -18.02
C GLN A 419 9.35 25.39 -17.23
N PRO A 420 10.69 25.36 -17.19
CA PRO A 420 11.45 26.19 -16.26
C PRO A 420 11.38 27.68 -16.63
N LEU A 421 11.44 28.55 -15.62
CA LEU A 421 11.55 30.00 -15.77
C LEU A 421 12.78 30.52 -15.03
N ILE A 422 13.94 30.47 -15.67
CA ILE A 422 15.24 30.72 -15.02
C ILE A 422 15.64 32.20 -15.16
N PRO A 423 15.94 32.93 -14.06
CA PRO A 423 16.57 34.25 -14.12
C PRO A 423 18.06 34.15 -14.49
N TYR A 424 18.59 35.21 -15.11
CA TYR A 424 20.04 35.38 -15.26
C TYR A 424 20.74 35.44 -13.89
N ASP A 425 21.80 34.67 -13.72
CA ASP A 425 22.65 34.70 -12.53
C ASP A 425 23.94 35.50 -12.81
N PRO A 426 24.07 36.73 -12.26
CA PRO A 426 25.27 37.54 -12.45
C PRO A 426 26.49 37.03 -11.66
N ALA A 427 26.33 36.11 -10.71
CA ALA A 427 27.41 35.55 -9.90
C ALA A 427 28.03 34.28 -10.51
N ALA A 428 27.38 33.69 -11.52
CA ALA A 428 27.91 32.53 -12.23
C ALA A 428 29.25 32.86 -12.92
N PRO A 429 30.26 31.97 -12.86
CA PRO A 429 31.51 32.13 -13.59
C PRO A 429 31.27 32.41 -15.09
N GLU A 430 32.13 33.20 -15.72
CA GLU A 430 31.99 33.58 -17.14
C GLU A 430 31.99 32.35 -18.08
N GLU A 431 32.67 31.27 -17.70
CA GLU A 431 32.67 29.98 -18.40
C GLU A 431 31.34 29.19 -18.25
N GLU A 432 30.54 29.54 -17.24
CA GLU A 432 29.21 29.00 -16.94
C GLU A 432 28.10 29.99 -17.33
N GLN A 433 28.42 31.15 -17.94
CA GLN A 433 27.41 32.06 -18.44
C GLN A 433 26.70 31.44 -19.65
N LEU A 434 25.40 31.22 -19.47
CA LEU A 434 24.58 30.42 -20.37
C LEU A 434 23.92 31.25 -21.49
N GLU A 435 23.22 30.62 -22.45
CA GLU A 435 22.61 31.30 -23.61
C GLU A 435 21.27 32.00 -23.24
N PRO A 436 21.11 33.32 -23.53
CA PRO A 436 19.84 34.02 -23.31
C PRO A 436 18.71 33.42 -24.14
N GLY A 437 17.54 33.31 -23.53
CA GLY A 437 16.32 32.80 -24.15
C GLY A 437 16.21 31.27 -24.16
N LYS A 438 17.24 30.55 -23.70
CA LYS A 438 17.20 29.09 -23.52
C LYS A 438 17.54 28.69 -22.10
N ASP A 439 18.74 29.08 -21.66
CA ASP A 439 19.24 28.69 -20.36
C ASP A 439 18.78 29.65 -19.25
N TYR A 440 18.59 30.91 -19.60
CA TYR A 440 17.87 31.89 -18.77
C TYR A 440 16.91 32.72 -19.63
N HIS A 441 15.84 33.20 -19.01
CA HIS A 441 14.67 33.71 -19.72
C HIS A 441 14.40 35.19 -19.42
N TYR A 442 14.96 35.70 -18.32
CA TYR A 442 14.86 37.12 -17.98
C TYR A 442 16.04 37.56 -17.12
N ILE A 443 16.36 38.85 -17.19
CA ILE A 443 17.36 39.52 -16.37
C ILE A 443 16.60 40.42 -15.41
N ARG A 444 16.93 40.34 -14.12
CA ARG A 444 16.41 41.25 -13.10
C ARG A 444 17.54 42.06 -12.48
N THR A 445 17.46 43.39 -12.58
CA THR A 445 18.50 44.32 -12.13
C THR A 445 17.94 45.36 -11.16
N PRO A 446 18.55 45.54 -9.97
CA PRO A 446 19.52 44.63 -9.38
C PRO A 446 18.89 43.26 -9.08
N ALA A 447 19.74 42.25 -8.83
CA ALA A 447 19.27 40.95 -8.37
C ALA A 447 18.58 41.09 -7.00
N ASN A 448 17.49 40.36 -6.79
CA ASN A 448 16.70 40.48 -5.56
C ASN A 448 17.32 39.66 -4.42
N GLU A 449 18.22 40.25 -3.63
CA GLU A 449 18.85 39.53 -2.51
C GLU A 449 18.05 39.64 -1.19
N ASN A 450 17.29 40.73 -0.96
CA ASN A 450 16.55 40.98 0.29
C ASN A 450 15.23 41.79 0.11
N GLY A 451 14.73 41.92 -1.12
CA GLY A 451 13.52 42.69 -1.46
C GLY A 451 13.76 44.19 -1.67
N TRP A 452 14.69 44.81 -0.95
CA TRP A 452 14.95 46.26 -0.96
C TRP A 452 15.98 46.68 -2.00
N ASN A 453 15.62 47.65 -2.85
CA ASN A 453 16.47 48.15 -3.92
C ASN A 453 16.65 49.66 -3.78
N ASN A 454 17.89 50.14 -3.73
CA ASN A 454 18.22 51.57 -3.56
C ASN A 454 18.16 52.37 -4.87
N GLY A 455 17.46 51.86 -5.88
CA GLY A 455 17.45 52.37 -7.24
C GLY A 455 16.40 51.68 -8.09
N ASP A 456 16.34 52.05 -9.37
CA ASP A 456 15.37 51.48 -10.31
C ASP A 456 15.49 49.96 -10.37
N VAL A 457 14.34 49.31 -10.44
CA VAL A 457 14.26 47.88 -10.75
C VAL A 457 13.90 47.71 -12.21
N LYS A 458 14.72 46.95 -12.94
CA LYS A 458 14.50 46.58 -14.34
C LYS A 458 14.30 45.07 -14.44
N ILE A 459 13.27 44.66 -15.17
CA ILE A 459 13.09 43.28 -15.63
C ILE A 459 13.15 43.30 -17.15
N GLU A 460 14.09 42.54 -17.70
CA GLU A 460 14.31 42.42 -19.14
C GLU A 460 14.07 40.98 -19.58
N PHE A 461 13.17 40.78 -20.53
CA PHE A 461 12.85 39.49 -21.11
C PHE A 461 13.90 39.10 -22.17
N CYS A 462 14.29 37.83 -22.16
CA CYS A 462 15.16 37.21 -23.16
C CYS A 462 14.33 36.23 -24.00
N PRO A 463 13.81 36.66 -25.17
CA PRO A 463 13.07 35.75 -26.06
C PRO A 463 13.94 34.62 -26.59
N GLY A 464 13.33 33.46 -26.83
CA GLY A 464 13.99 32.26 -27.34
C GLY A 464 12.99 31.09 -27.34
N ASP A 465 13.07 30.22 -26.35
CA ASP A 465 12.11 29.13 -26.13
C ASP A 465 10.70 29.65 -25.86
N PHE A 466 10.60 30.84 -25.26
CA PHE A 466 9.36 31.59 -25.08
C PHE A 466 9.36 32.86 -25.93
N ASP A 467 8.18 33.30 -26.35
CA ASP A 467 7.98 34.52 -27.15
C ASP A 467 7.26 35.64 -26.38
N ARG A 468 6.73 35.32 -25.20
CA ARG A 468 6.00 36.25 -24.34
C ARG A 468 6.39 36.06 -22.88
N PHE A 469 6.46 37.16 -22.14
CA PHE A 469 6.73 37.16 -20.71
C PHE A 469 5.80 38.14 -19.98
N GLY A 470 5.03 37.60 -19.04
CA GLY A 470 4.08 38.35 -18.22
C GLY A 470 4.64 38.69 -16.84
N ILE A 471 4.43 39.94 -16.43
CA ILE A 471 4.60 40.40 -15.05
C ILE A 471 3.21 40.82 -14.55
N THR A 472 2.62 40.03 -13.66
CA THR A 472 1.25 40.23 -13.18
C THR A 472 1.27 40.66 -11.72
N ASP A 473 0.57 41.75 -11.38
CA ASP A 473 0.39 42.15 -9.97
C ASP A 473 -0.42 41.08 -9.20
N ARG A 474 0.09 40.63 -8.05
CA ARG A 474 -0.56 39.60 -7.23
C ARG A 474 -1.79 40.11 -6.48
N GLN A 475 -1.87 41.42 -6.22
CA GLN A 475 -2.98 42.08 -5.56
C GLN A 475 -4.04 42.57 -6.56
N ASN A 476 -3.65 42.76 -7.82
CA ASN A 476 -4.57 43.13 -8.89
C ASN A 476 -4.22 42.38 -10.18
N THR A 477 -4.75 41.16 -10.34
CA THR A 477 -4.43 40.29 -11.49
C THR A 477 -4.83 40.85 -12.86
N GLY A 478 -5.62 41.93 -12.91
CA GLY A 478 -5.91 42.67 -14.14
C GLY A 478 -4.76 43.57 -14.61
N ASP A 479 -3.81 43.90 -13.74
CA ASP A 479 -2.59 44.65 -14.05
C ASP A 479 -1.48 43.66 -14.47
N LYS A 480 -1.45 43.34 -15.77
CA LYS A 480 -0.45 42.47 -16.41
C LYS A 480 0.37 43.30 -17.41
N VAL A 481 1.67 43.40 -17.17
CA VAL A 481 2.64 43.84 -18.17
C VAL A 481 3.03 42.65 -19.02
N LEU A 482 3.01 42.82 -20.34
CA LEU A 482 3.45 41.80 -21.29
C LEU A 482 4.69 42.29 -22.03
N LEU A 483 5.75 41.51 -21.98
CA LEU A 483 7.00 41.71 -22.69
C LEU A 483 7.10 40.69 -23.84
N ASP A 484 7.65 41.13 -24.96
CA ASP A 484 7.84 40.33 -26.18
C ASP A 484 9.09 40.79 -26.95
N GLU A 485 9.31 40.30 -28.17
CA GLU A 485 10.46 40.69 -28.99
C GLU A 485 10.55 42.20 -29.29
N THR A 486 9.42 42.90 -29.31
CA THR A 486 9.32 44.33 -29.63
C THR A 486 9.40 45.20 -28.39
N ASN A 487 8.93 44.70 -27.24
CA ASN A 487 8.98 45.37 -25.95
C ASN A 487 9.55 44.43 -24.88
N LYS A 488 10.88 44.43 -24.74
CA LYS A 488 11.58 43.46 -23.88
C LYS A 488 11.74 43.91 -22.43
N VAL A 489 11.43 45.15 -22.08
CA VAL A 489 11.87 45.74 -20.80
C VAL A 489 10.70 46.36 -20.05
N GLN A 490 10.59 46.00 -18.77
CA GLN A 490 9.78 46.72 -17.80
C GLN A 490 10.70 47.37 -16.76
N GLN A 491 10.51 48.66 -16.52
CA GLN A 491 11.26 49.41 -15.52
C GLN A 491 10.29 49.98 -14.47
N TYR A 492 10.70 49.88 -13.21
CA TYR A 492 10.04 50.47 -12.06
C TYR A 492 10.97 51.54 -11.50
N THR A 493 10.48 52.78 -11.48
CA THR A 493 11.29 53.97 -11.12
C THR A 493 10.77 54.70 -9.89
N ASP A 494 9.55 54.44 -9.46
CA ASP A 494 8.95 55.16 -8.34
C ASP A 494 9.28 54.47 -7.02
N GLU A 495 9.20 55.20 -5.91
CA GLU A 495 9.31 54.58 -4.59
C GLU A 495 8.15 53.61 -4.37
N LEU A 496 8.51 52.40 -3.94
CA LEU A 496 7.59 51.28 -3.77
C LEU A 496 7.92 50.55 -2.47
N SER A 497 7.01 50.59 -1.50
CA SER A 497 7.13 49.81 -0.25
C SER A 497 7.06 48.30 -0.49
N GLY A 498 6.46 47.91 -1.62
CA GLY A 498 6.45 46.56 -2.13
C GLY A 498 5.32 46.35 -3.13
N LYS A 499 5.66 45.94 -4.35
CA LYS A 499 4.72 45.46 -5.36
C LYS A 499 4.94 43.96 -5.57
N PRO A 500 4.10 43.08 -4.98
CA PRO A 500 4.20 41.64 -5.20
C PRO A 500 3.75 41.29 -6.62
N VAL A 501 4.59 40.55 -7.36
CA VAL A 501 4.29 40.16 -8.75
C VAL A 501 4.45 38.66 -8.99
N TYR A 502 3.74 38.13 -9.98
CA TYR A 502 4.01 36.84 -10.61
C TYR A 502 4.76 37.06 -11.92
N LEU A 503 5.78 36.24 -12.15
CA LEU A 503 6.55 36.16 -13.39
C LEU A 503 6.19 34.85 -14.09
N GLN A 504 5.85 34.92 -15.38
CA GLN A 504 5.53 33.75 -16.20
C GLN A 504 5.79 34.01 -17.68
N ALA A 505 6.51 33.11 -18.33
CA ALA A 505 6.70 33.09 -19.79
C ALA A 505 5.76 32.11 -20.51
N GLU A 506 5.43 32.41 -21.76
CA GLU A 506 4.55 31.65 -22.66
C GLU A 506 5.21 31.51 -24.04
N SER A 507 5.03 30.36 -24.70
CA SER A 507 5.44 30.12 -26.08
C SER A 507 4.19 29.94 -26.93
N SER A 508 3.96 30.84 -27.88
CA SER A 508 2.79 30.75 -28.76
C SER A 508 2.93 29.68 -29.84
N LYS A 509 4.17 29.33 -30.20
CA LYS A 509 4.47 28.27 -31.17
C LYS A 509 4.20 26.88 -30.57
N GLU A 510 4.68 26.64 -29.36
CA GLU A 510 4.56 25.33 -28.70
C GLU A 510 3.31 25.25 -27.78
N ASN A 511 2.58 26.37 -27.63
CA ASN A 511 1.46 26.54 -26.67
C ASN A 511 1.83 26.06 -25.25
N ALA A 512 3.09 26.29 -24.87
CA ALA A 512 3.68 25.91 -23.59
C ALA A 512 3.74 27.12 -22.64
N VAL A 513 3.59 26.87 -21.34
CA VAL A 513 3.62 27.92 -20.32
C VAL A 513 4.59 27.52 -19.21
N SER A 514 5.51 28.42 -18.87
CA SER A 514 6.49 28.21 -17.79
C SER A 514 5.86 28.19 -16.39
N VAL A 515 6.63 27.69 -15.43
CA VAL A 515 6.35 27.76 -14.00
C VAL A 515 6.15 29.21 -13.58
N LYS A 516 5.12 29.44 -12.77
CA LYS A 516 4.82 30.75 -12.20
C LYS A 516 5.76 31.02 -11.03
N LYS A 517 6.60 32.05 -11.14
CA LYS A 517 7.49 32.49 -10.06
C LYS A 517 6.94 33.70 -9.33
N GLU A 518 7.15 33.75 -8.03
CA GLU A 518 6.84 34.91 -7.20
C GLU A 518 8.04 35.83 -7.11
N ASP A 519 7.79 37.14 -7.15
CA ASP A 519 8.77 38.19 -6.87
C ASP A 519 8.10 39.35 -6.13
N GLU A 520 8.92 40.24 -5.57
CA GLU A 520 8.47 41.45 -4.88
C GLU A 520 9.38 42.62 -5.26
N ILE A 521 8.77 43.67 -5.84
CA ILE A 521 9.48 44.88 -6.26
C ILE A 521 9.39 45.92 -5.14
N LYS A 522 10.47 46.13 -4.38
CA LYS A 522 10.58 47.27 -3.43
C LYS A 522 11.65 48.23 -3.91
N ILE A 523 11.36 49.52 -3.90
CA ILE A 523 12.27 50.58 -4.33
C ILE A 523 12.28 51.63 -3.24
N ASP A 524 13.43 51.82 -2.61
CA ASP A 524 13.68 52.83 -1.59
C ASP A 524 14.82 53.74 -2.04
N LYS A 525 14.46 54.88 -2.63
CA LYS A 525 15.44 55.84 -3.16
C LYS A 525 15.76 56.94 -2.17
N THR A 526 14.88 57.19 -1.22
CA THR A 526 15.03 58.25 -0.23
C THR A 526 15.83 57.71 0.93
N ALA A 527 17.08 58.17 1.03
CA ALA A 527 17.88 57.90 2.22
C ALA A 527 17.14 58.42 3.48
N PRO A 528 17.14 57.65 4.58
CA PRO A 528 16.54 58.08 5.83
C PRO A 528 17.14 59.41 6.28
N GLY A 529 16.26 60.38 6.50
CA GLY A 529 16.60 61.68 7.06
C GLY A 529 16.66 61.61 8.58
N LEU A 530 17.69 62.22 9.17
CA LEU A 530 17.78 62.38 10.62
C LEU A 530 17.66 63.87 10.94
N ALA A 531 16.57 64.24 11.60
CA ALA A 531 16.35 65.60 12.09
C ALA A 531 16.53 65.64 13.60
N ALA A 532 17.40 66.52 14.09
CA ALA A 532 17.56 66.77 15.51
C ALA A 532 16.77 68.02 15.90
N ALA A 533 15.80 67.87 16.81
CA ALA A 533 15.10 68.99 17.43
C ALA A 533 15.27 68.91 18.95
N SER A 534 15.99 69.87 19.51
CA SER A 534 16.29 69.94 20.95
C SER A 534 17.02 68.69 21.47
N THR A 535 16.29 67.75 22.10
CA THR A 535 16.78 66.52 22.74
C THR A 535 16.34 65.26 22.01
N ASP A 536 15.51 65.42 20.97
CA ASP A 536 14.88 64.32 20.26
C ASP A 536 15.49 64.19 18.86
N LEU A 537 15.81 62.94 18.50
CA LEU A 537 16.21 62.55 17.15
C LEU A 537 15.00 61.97 16.45
N THR A 538 14.52 62.63 15.41
CA THR A 538 13.46 62.12 14.56
C THR A 538 14.08 61.50 13.32
N LEU A 539 13.87 60.20 13.13
CA LEU A 539 14.14 59.52 11.87
C LEU A 539 12.92 59.74 10.96
N THR A 540 13.15 60.20 9.74
CA THR A 540 12.14 60.27 8.68
C THR A 540 12.61 59.39 7.54
N ASP A 541 11.87 58.33 7.26
CA ASP A 541 12.05 57.46 6.10
C ASP A 541 10.70 57.43 5.35
N SER A 542 10.75 57.45 4.01
CA SER A 542 9.57 57.54 3.15
C SER A 542 8.79 56.23 3.05
N LEU A 543 9.38 55.09 3.44
CA LEU A 543 8.78 53.76 3.33
C LEU A 543 8.70 53.00 4.66
N SER A 544 9.35 53.50 5.72
CA SER A 544 9.08 53.03 7.07
C SER A 544 7.71 53.53 7.53
N GLY A 545 6.71 52.66 7.46
CA GLY A 545 5.75 52.64 8.55
C GLY A 545 6.53 52.32 9.83
N VAL A 546 6.96 53.35 10.56
CA VAL A 546 7.23 53.25 12.00
C VAL A 546 5.90 53.38 12.72
#